data_AF-A0A7L3Z2V3-F1
#
_entry.id   AF-A0A7L3Z2V3-F1
#
_cell.length_a   1.000
_cell.length_b   1.000
_cell.length_c   1.000
_cell.angle_alpha   90.00
_cell.angle_beta   90.00
_cell.angle_gamma   90.00
#
_symmetry.space_group_name_H-M   'P 1'
#
loop_
_entity.id
_entity.type
_entity.pdbx_description
1 polymer ?
#
loop_
_entity_poly.entity_id
_entity_poly.type
_entity_poly.pdbx_seq_one_letter_code
_entity_poly.pdbx_strand_id
1 'polypeptide(L)'
;GHLQEEKQKYYDQLLLTAKSDLETERRTITQLRSELNEFKKKYEETQREITSLNALLQSQQVDEIKTLENENKMKGEKVQRLKQENETIKGQLREEKKKSEDLLCQVQLLRKSLQKQQEEHSRIALLEQQIQICTTDFANEKLDHQNLQHQLDEVLEELRKARQQITRLEPLKLQESGRMEPEDLQAAFEEKLTTYDRSPPLKHSSLLDESFLECPRCKVQYPTSQHRELLAHIDFCTA
;
A
#
# COMPACT_ATOMS: atom_id res chain seq x y z
N GLY A 1 75.70 -43.67 123.03
CA GLY A 1 75.81 -42.35 122.40
C GLY A 1 75.63 -42.42 120.88
N HIS A 2 76.49 -43.16 120.18
CA HIS A 2 76.69 -43.01 118.72
C HIS A 2 75.56 -43.54 117.80
N LEU A 3 75.02 -44.73 118.06
CA LEU A 3 73.96 -45.35 117.24
C LEU A 3 72.63 -44.58 117.24
N GLN A 4 72.36 -43.82 118.29
CA GLN A 4 71.16 -43.00 118.41
C GLN A 4 71.30 -41.66 117.68
N GLU A 5 72.52 -41.10 117.62
CA GLU A 5 72.83 -39.91 116.82
C GLU A 5 72.79 -40.16 115.32
N GLU A 6 73.28 -41.31 114.84
CA GLU A 6 73.20 -41.67 113.41
C GLU A 6 71.75 -41.88 112.95
N LYS A 7 70.94 -42.53 113.78
CA LYS A 7 69.50 -42.70 113.51
C LYS A 7 68.76 -41.35 113.50
N GLN A 8 69.11 -40.46 114.43
CA GLN A 8 68.56 -39.10 114.46
C GLN A 8 68.92 -38.31 113.20
N LYS A 9 70.19 -38.33 112.77
CA LYS A 9 70.66 -37.69 111.52
C LYS A 9 69.93 -38.22 110.28
N TYR A 10 69.69 -39.52 110.19
CA TYR A 10 68.93 -40.12 109.09
C TYR A 10 67.48 -39.62 109.03
N TYR A 11 66.80 -39.56 110.18
CA TYR A 11 65.43 -39.03 110.24
C TYR A 11 65.37 -37.53 109.96
N ASP A 12 66.34 -36.75 110.46
CA ASP A 12 66.42 -35.32 110.19
C ASP A 12 66.67 -35.05 108.69
N GLN A 13 67.54 -35.85 108.05
CA GLN A 13 67.77 -35.79 106.60
C GLN A 13 66.50 -36.13 105.81
N LEU A 14 65.79 -37.20 106.19
CA LEU A 14 64.53 -37.61 105.56
C LEU A 14 63.45 -36.53 105.70
N LEU A 15 63.34 -35.92 106.89
CA LEU A 15 62.43 -34.79 107.15
C LEU A 15 62.79 -33.56 106.32
N LEU A 16 64.08 -33.27 106.16
CA LEU A 16 64.55 -32.15 105.33
C LEU A 16 64.20 -32.37 103.86
N THR A 17 64.44 -33.58 103.33
CA THR A 17 64.06 -33.95 101.95
C THR A 17 62.55 -33.87 101.76
N ALA A 18 61.75 -34.45 102.66
CA ALA A 18 60.29 -34.39 102.57
C ALA A 18 59.74 -32.96 102.64
N LYS A 19 60.37 -32.06 103.43
CA LYS A 19 60.02 -30.63 103.46
C LYS A 19 60.36 -29.93 102.15
N SER A 20 61.55 -30.19 101.60
CA SER A 20 61.98 -29.66 100.31
C SER A 20 61.01 -30.08 99.20
N ASP A 21 60.67 -31.37 99.14
CA ASP A 21 59.75 -31.93 98.14
C ASP A 21 58.33 -31.38 98.30
N LEU A 22 57.85 -31.24 99.55
CA LEU A 22 56.55 -30.60 99.79
C LEU A 22 56.56 -29.13 99.32
N GLU A 23 57.68 -28.43 99.49
CA GLU A 23 57.78 -27.03 99.08
C GLU A 23 57.91 -26.86 97.56
N THR A 24 58.61 -27.75 96.86
CA THR A 24 58.62 -27.79 95.39
C THR A 24 57.22 -28.09 94.85
N GLU A 25 56.52 -29.09 95.40
CA GLU A 25 55.13 -29.40 95.04
C GLU A 25 54.20 -28.20 95.27
N ARG A 26 54.33 -27.49 96.40
CA ARG A 26 53.54 -26.27 96.67
C ARG A 26 53.79 -25.19 95.62
N ARG A 27 55.05 -24.98 95.20
CA ARG A 27 55.39 -24.02 94.15
C ARG A 27 54.78 -24.44 92.82
N THR A 28 54.93 -25.70 92.43
CA THR A 28 54.34 -26.27 91.21
C THR A 28 52.82 -26.13 91.19
N ILE A 29 52.13 -26.46 92.28
CA ILE A 29 50.67 -26.31 92.42
C ILE A 29 50.27 -24.84 92.28
N THR A 30 51.03 -23.91 92.86
CA THR A 30 50.75 -22.47 92.76
C THR A 30 50.88 -21.98 91.33
N GLN A 31 51.94 -22.40 90.62
CA GLN A 31 52.17 -22.07 89.22
C GLN A 31 51.07 -22.62 88.30
N LEU A 32 50.73 -23.91 88.45
CA LEU A 32 49.66 -24.53 87.66
C LEU A 32 48.30 -23.87 87.91
N ARG A 33 48.04 -23.41 89.15
CA ARG A 33 46.81 -22.65 89.46
C ARG A 33 46.79 -21.29 88.75
N SER A 34 47.92 -20.58 88.69
CA SER A 34 47.97 -19.32 87.91
C SER A 34 47.78 -19.57 86.42
N GLU A 35 48.44 -20.58 85.85
CA GLU A 35 48.29 -20.93 84.43
C GLU A 35 46.85 -21.32 84.09
N LEU A 36 46.21 -22.15 84.93
CA LEU A 36 44.80 -22.54 84.74
C LEU A 36 43.85 -21.33 84.78
N ASN A 37 44.09 -20.38 85.68
CA ASN A 37 43.30 -19.14 85.74
C ASN A 37 43.49 -18.28 84.49
N GLU A 38 44.72 -18.16 83.97
CA GLU A 38 44.98 -17.45 82.72
C GLU A 38 44.28 -18.11 81.52
N PHE A 39 44.38 -19.44 81.41
CA PHE A 39 43.67 -20.19 80.36
C PHE A 39 42.16 -20.00 80.45
N LYS A 40 41.59 -20.04 81.66
CA LYS A 40 40.16 -19.80 81.87
C LYS A 40 39.75 -18.41 81.42
N LYS A 41 40.51 -17.38 81.79
CA LYS A 41 40.24 -15.99 81.37
C LYS A 41 40.30 -15.84 79.85
N LYS A 42 41.32 -16.41 79.20
CA LYS A 42 41.45 -16.41 77.73
C LYS A 42 40.27 -17.10 77.06
N TYR A 43 39.86 -18.26 77.58
CA TYR A 43 38.70 -18.98 77.06
C TYR A 43 37.41 -18.15 77.17
N GLU A 44 37.16 -17.50 78.31
CA GLU A 44 36.00 -16.62 78.51
C GLU A 44 36.03 -15.39 77.60
N GLU A 45 37.21 -14.83 77.31
CA GLU A 45 37.39 -13.75 76.33
C GLU A 45 37.06 -14.23 74.92
N THR A 46 37.65 -15.35 74.47
CA THR A 46 37.37 -15.93 73.15
C THR A 46 35.90 -16.31 72.99
N GLN A 47 35.26 -16.85 74.04
CA GLN A 47 33.83 -17.20 73.99
C GLN A 47 32.95 -15.94 73.82
N ARG A 48 33.30 -14.83 74.46
CA ARG A 48 32.62 -13.53 74.28
C ARG A 48 32.83 -12.98 72.87
N GLU A 49 34.05 -13.06 72.34
CA GLU A 49 34.37 -12.63 70.97
C GLU A 49 33.58 -13.43 69.94
N ILE A 50 33.54 -14.77 70.06
CA ILE A 50 32.73 -15.63 69.18
C ILE A 50 31.26 -15.22 69.23
N THR A 51 30.71 -14.97 70.41
CA THR A 51 29.30 -14.55 70.58
C THR A 51 29.05 -13.19 69.92
N SER A 52 29.96 -12.23 70.10
CA SER A 52 29.87 -10.91 69.48
C SER A 52 29.97 -10.97 67.96
N LEU A 53 30.89 -11.77 67.42
CA LEU A 53 31.05 -11.96 65.98
C LEU A 53 29.84 -12.65 65.36
N ASN A 54 29.27 -13.65 66.04
CA ASN A 54 28.05 -14.30 65.59
C ASN A 54 26.86 -13.33 65.55
N ALA A 55 26.71 -12.46 66.56
CA ALA A 55 25.66 -11.45 66.56
C ALA A 55 25.84 -10.43 65.42
N LEU A 56 27.08 -10.01 65.15
CA LEU A 56 27.39 -9.11 64.04
C LEU A 56 27.10 -9.76 62.69
N LEU A 57 27.50 -11.02 62.51
CA LEU A 57 27.25 -11.78 61.28
C LEU A 57 25.75 -11.94 61.01
N GLN A 58 24.97 -12.26 62.05
CA GLN A 58 23.50 -12.36 61.93
C GLN A 58 22.88 -11.02 61.55
N SER A 59 23.32 -9.90 62.16
CA SER A 59 22.85 -8.56 61.78
C SER A 59 23.16 -8.25 60.32
N GLN A 60 24.40 -8.49 59.88
CA GLN A 60 24.82 -8.26 58.50
C GLN A 60 24.01 -9.08 57.49
N GLN A 61 23.76 -10.35 57.79
CA GLN A 61 22.94 -11.22 56.93
C GLN A 61 21.50 -10.68 56.79
N VAL A 62 20.89 -10.22 57.88
CA VAL A 62 19.54 -9.66 57.84
C VAL A 62 19.50 -8.36 57.02
N ASP A 63 20.50 -7.49 57.19
CA ASP A 63 20.58 -6.22 56.45
C ASP A 63 20.82 -6.46 54.95
N GLU A 64 21.66 -7.43 54.60
CA GLU A 64 21.93 -7.84 53.21
C GLU A 64 20.66 -8.41 52.56
N ILE A 65 19.97 -9.34 53.23
CA ILE A 65 18.70 -9.91 52.73
C ILE A 65 17.68 -8.80 52.49
N LYS A 66 17.50 -7.90 53.46
CA LYS A 66 16.54 -6.79 53.34
C LYS A 66 16.88 -5.84 52.19
N THR A 67 18.16 -5.59 51.96
CA THR A 67 18.63 -4.76 50.84
C THR A 67 18.30 -5.43 49.51
N LEU A 68 18.60 -6.73 49.37
CA LEU A 68 18.29 -7.51 48.17
C LEU A 68 16.79 -7.61 47.91
N GLU A 69 15.96 -7.80 48.94
CA GLU A 69 14.50 -7.81 48.83
C GLU A 69 13.96 -6.48 48.30
N ASN A 70 14.45 -5.36 48.85
CA ASN A 70 14.08 -4.02 48.39
C ASN A 70 14.50 -3.79 46.94
N GLU A 71 15.72 -4.16 46.56
CA GLU A 71 16.19 -4.07 45.18
C GLU A 71 15.33 -4.89 44.23
N ASN A 72 15.01 -6.14 44.60
CA ASN A 72 14.19 -7.02 43.78
C ASN A 72 12.78 -6.48 43.60
N LYS A 73 12.20 -5.91 44.67
CA LYS A 73 10.90 -5.23 44.60
C LYS A 73 10.95 -4.05 43.61
N MET A 74 11.94 -3.16 43.74
CA MET A 74 12.10 -2.01 42.86
C MET A 74 12.32 -2.41 41.39
N LYS A 75 13.14 -3.45 41.16
CA LYS A 75 13.36 -4.03 39.81
C LYS A 75 12.06 -4.60 39.25
N GLY A 76 11.28 -5.33 40.06
CA GLY A 76 9.97 -5.86 39.67
C GLY A 76 8.97 -4.77 39.26
N GLU A 77 8.84 -3.72 40.07
CA GLU A 77 7.98 -2.57 39.74
C GLU A 77 8.42 -1.86 38.44
N LYS A 78 9.73 -1.70 38.23
CA LYS A 78 10.27 -1.13 36.99
C LYS A 78 9.94 -1.99 35.77
N VAL A 79 10.08 -3.31 35.89
CA VAL A 79 9.72 -4.26 34.82
C VAL A 79 8.22 -4.17 34.52
N GLN A 80 7.37 -4.07 35.53
CA GLN A 80 5.92 -3.93 35.32
C GLN A 80 5.56 -2.63 34.60
N ARG A 81 6.15 -1.49 34.99
CA ARG A 81 5.95 -0.21 34.30
C ARG A 81 6.38 -0.28 32.83
N LEU A 82 7.59 -0.78 32.57
CA LEU A 82 8.11 -0.93 31.22
C LEU A 82 7.24 -1.87 30.36
N LYS A 83 6.65 -2.90 30.97
CA LYS A 83 5.71 -3.81 30.28
C LYS A 83 4.43 -3.07 29.87
N GLN A 84 3.86 -2.25 30.75
CA GLN A 84 2.67 -1.45 30.44
C GLN A 84 2.94 -0.39 29.37
N GLU A 85 4.08 0.31 29.45
CA GLU A 85 4.52 1.26 28.43
C GLU A 85 4.71 0.57 27.06
N ASN A 86 5.35 -0.60 27.02
CA ASN A 86 5.50 -1.37 25.79
C ASN A 86 4.16 -1.79 25.18
N GLU A 87 3.20 -2.25 25.98
CA GLU A 87 1.87 -2.61 25.46
C GLU A 87 1.11 -1.38 24.93
N THR A 88 1.28 -0.22 25.57
CA THR A 88 0.71 1.05 25.12
C THR A 88 1.29 1.46 23.77
N ILE A 89 2.62 1.45 23.64
CA ILE A 89 3.34 1.78 22.39
C ILE A 89 2.95 0.81 21.27
N LYS A 90 2.84 -0.49 21.55
CA LYS A 90 2.36 -1.48 20.58
C LYS A 90 0.94 -1.18 20.11
N GLY A 91 0.06 -0.72 21.00
CA GLY A 91 -1.29 -0.28 20.67
C GLY A 91 -1.28 0.88 19.67
N GLN A 92 -0.57 1.95 20.02
CA GLN A 92 -0.42 3.13 19.16
C GLN A 92 0.18 2.78 17.79
N LEU A 93 1.19 1.91 17.75
CA LEU A 93 1.79 1.46 16.50
C LEU A 93 0.78 0.74 15.59
N ARG A 94 -0.12 -0.08 16.15
CA ARG A 94 -1.16 -0.76 15.37
C ARG A 94 -2.17 0.25 14.80
N GLU A 95 -2.55 1.24 15.58
CA GLU A 95 -3.46 2.30 15.14
C GLU A 95 -2.85 3.14 14.02
N GLU A 96 -1.59 3.57 14.18
CA GLU A 96 -0.89 4.33 13.13
C GLU A 96 -0.67 3.51 11.86
N LYS A 97 -0.38 2.21 11.99
CA LYS A 97 -0.33 1.31 10.81
C LYS A 97 -1.67 1.26 10.09
N LYS A 98 -2.78 1.08 10.82
CA LYS A 98 -4.12 1.08 10.23
C LYS A 98 -4.44 2.40 9.53
N LYS A 99 -4.16 3.55 10.17
CA LYS A 99 -4.35 4.87 9.56
C LYS A 99 -3.51 5.03 8.29
N SER A 100 -2.28 4.54 8.29
CA SER A 100 -1.39 4.56 7.12
C SER A 100 -1.95 3.72 5.96
N GLU A 101 -2.47 2.52 6.26
CA GLU A 101 -3.15 1.67 5.27
C GLU A 101 -4.40 2.35 4.70
N ASP A 102 -5.24 2.96 5.54
CA ASP A 102 -6.43 3.71 5.12
C ASP A 102 -6.07 4.91 4.23
N LEU A 103 -5.02 5.66 4.58
CA LEU A 103 -4.50 6.76 3.76
C LEU A 103 -3.96 6.27 2.43
N LEU A 104 -3.24 5.13 2.41
CA LEU A 104 -2.75 4.54 1.18
C LEU A 104 -3.91 4.15 0.25
N CYS A 105 -4.97 3.55 0.78
CA CYS A 105 -6.18 3.26 0.02
C CYS A 105 -6.82 4.52 -0.58
N GLN A 106 -6.92 5.60 0.20
CA GLN A 106 -7.43 6.89 -0.31
C GLN A 106 -6.56 7.47 -1.44
N VAL A 107 -5.23 7.46 -1.27
CA VAL A 107 -4.30 7.93 -2.31
C VAL A 107 -4.44 7.11 -3.60
N GLN A 108 -4.60 5.78 -3.49
CA GLN A 108 -4.82 4.93 -4.66
C GLN A 108 -6.13 5.25 -5.37
N LEU A 109 -7.22 5.50 -4.64
CA LEU A 109 -8.50 5.92 -5.22
C LEU A 109 -8.39 7.26 -5.94
N LEU A 110 -7.73 8.24 -5.31
CA LEU A 110 -7.49 9.55 -5.92
C LEU A 110 -6.66 9.45 -7.20
N ARG A 111 -5.60 8.62 -7.21
CA ARG A 111 -4.79 8.37 -8.43
C ARG A 111 -5.64 7.80 -9.56
N LYS A 112 -6.49 6.82 -9.28
CA LYS A 112 -7.41 6.23 -10.28
C LYS A 112 -8.41 7.27 -10.80
N SER A 113 -8.97 8.09 -9.91
CA SER A 113 -9.89 9.17 -10.29
C SER A 113 -9.21 10.21 -11.18
N LEU A 114 -7.98 10.61 -10.84
CA LEU A 114 -7.19 11.56 -11.60
C LEU A 114 -6.89 11.03 -13.02
N GLN A 115 -6.53 9.75 -13.13
CA GLN A 115 -6.32 9.13 -14.43
C GLN A 115 -7.58 9.18 -15.31
N LYS A 116 -8.75 8.83 -14.75
CA LYS A 116 -10.03 8.92 -15.46
C LYS A 116 -10.33 10.35 -15.91
N GLN A 117 -10.08 11.34 -15.05
CA GLN A 117 -10.25 12.75 -15.42
C GLN A 117 -9.33 13.15 -16.57
N GLN A 118 -8.09 12.67 -16.59
CA GLN A 118 -7.15 12.94 -17.69
C GLN A 118 -7.63 12.30 -19.02
N GLU A 119 -8.18 11.09 -18.96
CA GLU A 119 -8.76 10.40 -20.13
C GLU A 119 -9.97 11.18 -20.68
N GLU A 120 -10.88 11.64 -19.81
CA GLU A 120 -12.02 12.48 -20.19
C GLU A 120 -11.58 13.83 -20.78
N HIS A 121 -10.59 14.51 -20.17
CA HIS A 121 -10.05 15.75 -20.73
C HIS A 121 -9.45 15.56 -22.13
N SER A 122 -8.74 14.45 -22.35
CA SER A 122 -8.20 14.11 -23.67
C SER A 122 -9.31 13.87 -24.70
N ARG A 123 -10.40 13.21 -24.29
CA ARG A 123 -11.58 12.99 -25.14
C ARG A 123 -12.29 14.30 -25.48
N ILE A 124 -12.46 15.20 -24.51
CA ILE A 124 -13.06 16.52 -24.72
C ILE A 124 -12.24 17.31 -25.73
N ALA A 125 -10.91 17.37 -25.55
CA ALA A 125 -10.03 18.09 -26.47
C ALA A 125 -10.14 17.56 -27.92
N LEU A 126 -10.25 16.23 -28.10
CA LEU A 126 -10.46 15.64 -29.42
C LEU A 126 -11.81 16.04 -30.04
N LEU A 127 -12.88 16.04 -29.24
CA LEU A 127 -14.21 16.46 -29.72
C LEU A 127 -14.24 17.94 -30.06
N GLU A 128 -13.60 18.79 -29.27
CA GLU A 128 -13.46 20.23 -29.55
C GLU A 128 -12.73 20.46 -30.88
N GLN A 129 -11.65 19.70 -31.14
CA GLN A 129 -10.96 19.74 -32.42
C GLN A 129 -11.86 19.32 -33.59
N GLN A 130 -12.65 18.25 -33.43
CA GLN A 130 -13.59 17.80 -34.47
C GLN A 130 -14.66 18.86 -34.75
N ILE A 131 -15.25 19.44 -33.70
CA ILE A 131 -16.24 20.53 -33.84
C ILE A 131 -15.63 21.70 -34.60
N GLN A 132 -14.38 22.08 -34.28
CA GLN A 132 -13.70 23.17 -34.96
C GLN A 132 -13.51 22.88 -36.46
N ILE A 133 -13.08 21.67 -36.82
CA ILE A 133 -12.91 21.24 -38.23
C ILE A 133 -14.25 21.26 -38.96
N CYS A 134 -15.30 20.65 -38.39
CA CYS A 134 -16.63 20.66 -39.00
C CYS A 134 -17.17 22.08 -39.16
N THR A 135 -16.88 22.98 -38.22
CA THR A 135 -17.30 24.39 -38.29
C THR A 135 -16.58 25.11 -39.43
N THR A 136 -15.28 24.86 -39.64
CA THR A 136 -14.53 25.44 -40.76
C THR A 136 -14.99 24.87 -42.10
N ASP A 137 -15.22 23.56 -42.19
CA ASP A 137 -15.68 22.91 -43.42
C ASP A 137 -17.06 23.44 -43.82
N PHE A 138 -17.98 23.55 -42.85
CA PHE A 138 -19.31 24.13 -43.08
C PHE A 138 -19.24 25.59 -43.55
N ALA A 139 -18.34 26.41 -42.99
CA ALA A 139 -18.14 27.78 -43.43
C ALA A 139 -17.61 27.85 -44.87
N ASN A 140 -16.71 26.95 -45.25
CA ASN A 140 -16.17 26.84 -46.60
C ASN A 140 -17.25 26.38 -47.60
N GLU A 141 -18.02 25.34 -47.28
CA GLU A 141 -19.13 24.87 -48.11
C GLU A 141 -20.18 25.97 -48.36
N LYS A 142 -20.44 26.80 -47.34
CA LYS A 142 -21.33 27.95 -47.50
C LYS A 142 -20.77 28.97 -48.50
N LEU A 143 -19.47 29.24 -48.48
CA LEU A 143 -18.81 30.11 -49.45
C LEU A 143 -18.88 29.51 -50.86
N ASP A 144 -18.60 28.22 -50.99
CA ASP A 144 -18.66 27.50 -52.27
C ASP A 144 -20.08 27.51 -52.84
N HIS A 145 -21.09 27.32 -52.00
CA HIS A 145 -22.50 27.42 -52.41
C HIS A 145 -22.84 28.83 -52.92
N GLN A 146 -22.40 29.88 -52.22
CA GLN A 146 -22.58 31.27 -52.67
C GLN A 146 -21.88 31.54 -54.01
N ASN A 147 -20.66 31.02 -54.19
CA ASN A 147 -19.92 31.15 -55.44
C ASN A 147 -20.63 30.44 -56.61
N LEU A 148 -21.10 29.21 -56.40
CA LEU A 148 -21.86 28.45 -57.40
C LEU A 148 -23.18 29.13 -57.74
N GLN A 149 -23.88 29.68 -56.75
CA GLN A 149 -25.09 30.45 -56.96
C GLN A 149 -24.82 31.67 -57.85
N HIS A 150 -23.75 32.42 -57.57
CA HIS A 150 -23.36 33.56 -58.39
C HIS A 150 -23.05 33.16 -59.84
N GLN A 151 -22.29 32.09 -60.05
CA GLN A 151 -22.00 31.57 -61.40
C GLN A 151 -23.27 31.14 -62.15
N LEU A 152 -24.22 30.53 -61.45
CA LEU A 152 -25.50 30.16 -62.05
C LEU A 152 -26.29 31.39 -62.51
N ASP A 153 -26.37 32.43 -61.68
CA ASP A 153 -27.04 33.69 -62.02
C ASP A 153 -26.39 34.34 -63.25
N GLU A 154 -25.06 34.35 -63.34
CA GLU A 154 -24.33 34.84 -64.53
C GLU A 154 -24.70 34.05 -65.79
N VAL A 155 -24.68 32.71 -65.72
CA VAL A 155 -25.05 31.86 -66.86
C VAL A 155 -26.50 32.09 -67.28
N LEU A 156 -27.42 32.29 -66.33
CA LEU A 156 -28.83 32.59 -66.62
C LEU A 156 -28.99 33.95 -67.31
N GLU A 157 -28.23 34.96 -66.91
CA GLU A 157 -28.21 36.25 -67.58
C GLU A 157 -27.65 36.15 -69.01
N GLU A 158 -26.55 35.43 -69.21
CA GLU A 158 -26.00 35.20 -70.55
C GLU A 158 -26.95 34.38 -71.43
N LEU A 159 -27.63 33.37 -70.87
CA LEU A 159 -28.67 32.62 -71.59
C LEU A 159 -29.82 33.55 -72.01
N ARG A 160 -30.23 34.49 -71.14
CA ARG A 160 -31.26 35.49 -71.45
C ARG A 160 -30.80 36.43 -72.57
N LYS A 161 -29.55 36.89 -72.54
CA LYS A 161 -28.95 37.70 -73.62
C LYS A 161 -28.89 36.92 -74.93
N ALA A 162 -28.44 35.67 -74.91
CA ALA A 162 -28.39 34.80 -76.09
C ALA A 162 -29.79 34.58 -76.69
N ARG A 163 -30.81 34.32 -75.85
CA ARG A 163 -32.22 34.23 -76.29
C ARG A 163 -32.70 35.53 -76.93
N GLN A 164 -32.38 36.69 -76.34
CA GLN A 164 -32.72 37.99 -76.93
C GLN A 164 -32.02 38.22 -78.28
N GLN A 165 -30.76 37.81 -78.41
CA GLN A 165 -30.03 37.88 -79.69
C GLN A 165 -30.65 36.96 -80.75
N ILE A 166 -31.02 35.72 -80.39
CA ILE A 166 -31.75 34.80 -81.28
C ILE A 166 -33.05 35.45 -81.76
N THR A 167 -33.86 36.00 -80.84
CA THR A 167 -35.13 36.68 -81.16
C THR A 167 -34.92 37.87 -82.10
N ARG A 168 -33.78 38.57 -82.02
CA ARG A 168 -33.43 39.69 -82.92
C ARG A 168 -32.92 39.24 -84.30
N LEU A 169 -32.34 38.05 -84.39
CA LEU A 169 -31.84 37.45 -85.64
C LEU A 169 -32.91 36.63 -86.39
N GLU A 170 -33.98 36.23 -85.69
CA GLU A 170 -35.13 35.49 -86.23
C GLU A 170 -35.86 36.23 -87.38
N PRO A 171 -36.05 37.57 -87.35
CA PRO A 171 -36.59 38.32 -88.49
C PRO A 171 -35.65 38.40 -89.71
N LEU A 172 -34.33 38.26 -89.51
CA LEU A 172 -33.33 38.30 -90.60
C LEU A 172 -33.22 36.96 -91.34
N LYS A 173 -33.45 35.83 -90.66
CA LYS A 173 -33.42 34.51 -91.31
C LYS A 173 -34.71 34.17 -92.08
N LEU A 174 -35.83 34.81 -91.76
CA LEU A 174 -37.10 34.64 -92.48
C LEU A 174 -37.11 35.27 -93.88
N GLN A 175 -36.11 36.10 -94.23
CA GLN A 175 -35.97 36.67 -95.57
C GLN A 175 -34.98 35.91 -96.47
N GLU A 176 -34.15 35.00 -95.92
CA GLU A 176 -33.05 34.36 -96.68
C GLU A 176 -33.18 32.83 -96.83
N SER A 177 -34.23 32.21 -96.31
CA SER A 177 -34.50 30.79 -96.55
C SER A 177 -35.97 30.55 -96.85
N GLY A 178 -36.31 30.59 -98.13
CA GLY A 178 -37.52 29.95 -98.64
C GLY A 178 -37.32 28.43 -98.71
N ARG A 179 -38.34 27.69 -98.25
CA ARG A 179 -38.58 26.24 -98.37
C ARG A 179 -37.66 25.31 -97.55
N MET A 180 -38.20 24.75 -96.46
CA MET A 180 -38.78 23.39 -96.47
C MET A 180 -39.53 23.09 -95.16
N GLU A 181 -40.46 22.15 -95.25
CA GLU A 181 -41.45 21.65 -94.29
C GLU A 181 -40.84 21.04 -92.99
N PRO A 182 -41.67 20.85 -91.94
CA PRO A 182 -41.22 20.39 -90.62
C PRO A 182 -41.25 18.86 -90.50
N GLU A 183 -40.09 18.21 -90.49
CA GLU A 183 -39.97 16.75 -90.34
C GLU A 183 -38.91 16.35 -89.29
N ASP A 184 -39.37 15.66 -88.24
CA ASP A 184 -38.68 14.65 -87.42
C ASP A 184 -37.27 14.92 -86.86
N LEU A 185 -37.13 15.94 -86.00
CA LEU A 185 -35.92 16.09 -85.14
C LEU A 185 -36.09 15.55 -83.71
N GLN A 186 -37.28 15.06 -83.35
CA GLN A 186 -37.56 14.57 -81.99
C GLN A 186 -37.17 13.09 -81.83
N ALA A 187 -37.25 12.28 -82.90
CA ALA A 187 -36.88 10.86 -82.89
C ALA A 187 -35.37 10.61 -82.73
N ALA A 188 -34.52 11.51 -83.25
CA ALA A 188 -33.06 11.35 -83.20
C ALA A 188 -32.44 11.63 -81.82
N PHE A 189 -33.17 12.30 -80.93
CA PHE A 189 -32.67 12.66 -79.59
C PHE A 189 -33.00 11.57 -78.54
N GLU A 190 -34.09 10.84 -78.72
CA GLU A 190 -34.48 9.72 -77.84
C GLU A 190 -33.66 8.45 -78.08
N GLU A 191 -33.21 8.20 -79.33
CA GLU A 191 -32.41 7.02 -79.69
C GLU A 191 -30.98 7.03 -79.09
N LYS A 192 -30.50 8.19 -78.61
CA LYS A 192 -29.16 8.35 -78.02
C LYS A 192 -29.13 8.19 -76.50
N LEU A 193 -30.28 8.08 -75.83
CA LEU A 193 -30.38 7.90 -74.37
C LEU A 193 -30.61 6.45 -73.94
N THR A 194 -30.85 5.53 -74.87
CA THR A 194 -31.22 4.12 -74.58
C THR A 194 -30.09 3.10 -74.74
N THR A 195 -28.90 3.51 -75.12
CA THR A 195 -27.72 2.63 -75.16
C THR A 195 -26.81 2.94 -73.97
N TYR A 196 -27.08 2.32 -72.82
CA TYR A 196 -26.15 1.94 -71.73
C TYR A 196 -26.91 1.84 -70.40
N ASP A 197 -27.86 0.90 -70.31
CA ASP A 197 -28.07 0.22 -69.03
C ASP A 197 -28.60 -1.19 -69.26
N ARG A 198 -27.67 -2.13 -69.44
CA ARG A 198 -27.96 -3.56 -69.34
C ARG A 198 -26.93 -4.19 -68.41
N SER A 199 -27.00 -3.79 -67.15
CA SER A 199 -26.46 -4.58 -66.05
C SER A 199 -27.64 -5.26 -65.32
N PRO A 200 -27.60 -6.58 -65.05
CA PRO A 200 -28.62 -7.22 -64.21
C PRO A 200 -28.64 -6.54 -62.84
N PRO A 201 -29.77 -6.53 -62.10
CA PRO A 201 -29.78 -6.01 -60.75
C PRO A 201 -28.84 -6.88 -59.91
N LEU A 202 -27.64 -6.38 -59.63
CA LEU A 202 -26.77 -6.94 -58.63
C LEU A 202 -27.57 -6.89 -57.34
N LYS A 203 -28.05 -8.06 -56.90
CA LYS A 203 -28.39 -8.26 -55.51
C LYS A 203 -27.12 -7.87 -54.76
N HIS A 204 -27.11 -6.69 -54.15
CA HIS A 204 -26.08 -6.30 -53.21
C HIS A 204 -26.16 -7.31 -52.07
N SER A 205 -25.41 -8.41 -52.18
CA SER A 205 -25.06 -9.24 -51.03
C SER A 205 -24.25 -8.33 -50.13
N SER A 206 -24.90 -7.83 -49.09
CA SER A 206 -24.22 -7.03 -48.07
C SER A 206 -23.08 -7.87 -47.52
N LEU A 207 -21.85 -7.34 -47.48
CA LEU A 207 -20.70 -8.02 -46.87
C LEU A 207 -20.94 -8.39 -45.39
N LEU A 208 -22.00 -7.83 -44.79
CA LEU A 208 -22.48 -8.12 -43.45
C LEU A 208 -23.34 -9.40 -43.37
N ASP A 209 -23.68 -10.04 -44.49
CA ASP A 209 -24.32 -11.37 -44.51
C ASP A 209 -23.31 -12.52 -44.40
N GLU A 210 -22.00 -12.24 -44.53
CA GLU A 210 -20.94 -13.25 -44.42
C GLU A 210 -20.40 -13.40 -42.98
N SER A 211 -20.80 -12.53 -42.06
CA SER A 211 -20.43 -12.62 -40.63
C SER A 211 -21.67 -12.73 -39.74
N PHE A 212 -21.57 -13.60 -38.73
CA PHE A 212 -22.67 -13.92 -37.83
C PHE A 212 -22.39 -13.45 -36.41
N LEU A 213 -23.41 -12.88 -35.78
CA LEU A 213 -23.44 -12.51 -34.37
C LEU A 213 -24.26 -13.54 -33.60
N GLU A 214 -23.83 -13.87 -32.39
CA GLU A 214 -24.49 -14.87 -31.55
C GLU A 214 -25.17 -14.24 -30.34
N CYS A 215 -26.35 -14.76 -30.00
CA CYS A 215 -26.93 -14.47 -28.70
C CYS A 215 -26.07 -15.11 -27.59
N PRO A 216 -25.65 -14.35 -26.56
CA PRO A 216 -24.80 -14.88 -25.49
C PRO A 216 -25.50 -15.96 -24.63
N ARG A 217 -26.85 -15.98 -24.57
CA ARG A 217 -27.61 -16.95 -23.77
C ARG A 217 -27.89 -18.26 -24.51
N CYS A 218 -28.43 -18.21 -25.73
CA CYS A 218 -28.92 -19.38 -26.47
C CYS A 218 -28.05 -19.78 -27.66
N LYS A 219 -27.00 -19.00 -27.98
CA LYS A 219 -26.06 -19.24 -29.09
C LYS A 219 -26.70 -19.29 -30.49
N VAL A 220 -27.92 -18.77 -30.64
CA VAL A 220 -28.53 -18.61 -31.96
C VAL A 220 -27.75 -17.55 -32.74
N GLN A 221 -27.42 -17.90 -33.98
CA GLN A 221 -26.65 -17.07 -34.92
C GLN A 221 -27.57 -16.22 -35.78
N TYR A 222 -27.22 -14.95 -35.94
CA TYR A 222 -27.88 -13.98 -36.80
C TYR A 222 -26.86 -13.36 -37.74
N PRO A 223 -27.17 -13.18 -39.03
CA PRO A 223 -26.34 -12.37 -39.92
C PRO A 223 -26.15 -10.97 -39.35
N THR A 224 -24.97 -10.36 -39.54
CA THR A 224 -24.68 -9.02 -39.01
C THR A 224 -25.59 -7.95 -39.64
N SER A 225 -26.08 -8.19 -40.85
CA SER A 225 -27.11 -7.36 -41.49
C SER A 225 -28.41 -7.27 -40.67
N GLN A 226 -28.73 -8.30 -39.86
CA GLN A 226 -29.93 -8.44 -39.04
C GLN A 226 -29.67 -8.15 -37.54
N HIS A 227 -28.68 -7.31 -37.20
CA HIS A 227 -28.35 -7.00 -35.80
C HIS A 227 -29.54 -6.49 -34.95
N ARG A 228 -30.52 -5.79 -35.57
CA ARG A 228 -31.73 -5.34 -34.85
C ARG A 228 -32.61 -6.49 -34.39
N GLU A 229 -32.69 -7.56 -35.17
CA GLU A 229 -33.46 -8.76 -34.83
C GLU A 229 -32.77 -9.54 -33.70
N LEU A 230 -31.44 -9.61 -33.71
CA LEU A 230 -30.66 -10.15 -32.60
C LEU A 230 -30.88 -9.35 -31.30
N LEU A 231 -30.90 -8.01 -31.35
CA LEU A 231 -31.16 -7.19 -30.15
C LEU A 231 -32.55 -7.45 -29.57
N ALA A 232 -33.59 -7.48 -30.42
CA ALA A 232 -34.94 -7.85 -29.99
C ALA A 232 -34.97 -9.28 -29.41
N HIS A 233 -34.26 -10.23 -30.02
CA HIS A 233 -34.12 -11.58 -29.50
C HIS A 233 -33.41 -11.60 -28.14
N ILE A 234 -32.34 -10.82 -27.93
CA ILE A 234 -31.63 -10.72 -26.65
C ILE A 234 -32.54 -10.17 -25.57
N ASP A 235 -33.39 -9.18 -25.86
CA ASP A 235 -34.34 -8.63 -24.88
C ASP A 235 -35.33 -9.71 -24.40
N PHE A 236 -35.85 -10.53 -25.31
CA PHE A 236 -36.70 -11.69 -24.93
C PHE A 236 -35.92 -12.83 -24.28
N CYS A 237 -34.69 -13.05 -24.72
CA CYS A 237 -33.85 -14.14 -24.23
C CYS A 237 -33.21 -13.81 -22.87
N THR A 238 -33.15 -12.54 -22.45
CA THR A 238 -32.61 -12.11 -21.15
C THR A 238 -33.67 -11.87 -20.07
N ALA A 239 -34.94 -11.77 -20.46
CA ALA A 239 -36.08 -12.01 -19.58
C ALA A 239 -36.04 -13.45 -18.99
#